data_AF-A0AA39K4L4-F1
#
_entry.id   AF-A0AA39K4L4-F1
#
_cell.length_a   1.000
_cell.length_b   1.000
_cell.length_c   1.000
_cell.angle_alpha   90.00
_cell.angle_beta   90.00
_cell.angle_gamma   90.00
#
_symmetry.space_group_name_H-M   'P 1'
#
loop_
_entity.id
_entity.type
_entity.pdbx_description
1 polymer ?
#
loop_
_entity_poly.entity_id
_entity_poly.type
_entity_poly.pdbx_seq_one_letter_code
_entity_poly.pdbx_strand_id
1 'polypeptide(L)'
;MKLTSVLAFALAAVGTSASAIGQRQFCPEASRFGNLQVVPSDLQPGTWFTIHADFSCAVNYFGIVPRYTDFYIEVPSGNNGHEPPILVDRREFSLPAPPLSPALTFTAQFPYYPGLFEGAAYALALHTTYPINGTDGSEILVQGGVYAGLNVTS
;
A
#
# COMPACT_ATOMS: atom_id res chain seq x y z
N MET A 1 75.36 -16.40 10.65
CA MET A 1 75.17 -15.97 9.26
C MET A 1 73.68 -15.84 8.97
N LYS A 2 73.30 -14.65 8.51
CA LYS A 2 72.06 -14.21 7.82
C LYS A 2 70.70 -14.49 8.47
N LEU A 3 70.23 -13.45 9.17
CA LEU A 3 68.81 -13.05 9.20
C LEU A 3 68.32 -12.74 7.77
N THR A 4 67.10 -13.16 7.45
CA THR A 4 66.29 -12.52 6.41
C THR A 4 64.89 -12.32 6.97
N SER A 5 64.60 -11.05 7.21
CA SER A 5 63.31 -10.47 7.56
C SER A 5 62.52 -10.24 6.28
N VAL A 6 61.24 -10.61 6.24
CA VAL A 6 60.27 -10.01 5.32
C VAL A 6 58.95 -9.82 6.08
N LEU A 7 58.73 -8.58 6.54
CA LEU A 7 57.43 -8.05 6.92
C LEU A 7 56.56 -7.94 5.66
N ALA A 8 55.29 -8.38 5.73
CA ALA A 8 54.27 -7.96 4.78
C ALA A 8 52.95 -7.69 5.50
N PHE A 9 52.52 -6.44 5.36
CA PHE A 9 51.34 -5.78 5.88
C PHE A 9 50.02 -6.51 5.55
N ALA A 10 49.22 -6.83 6.57
CA ALA A 10 47.79 -7.07 6.40
C ALA A 10 47.05 -5.78 6.79
N LEU A 11 46.75 -4.95 5.78
CA LEU A 11 45.91 -3.76 5.92
C LEU A 11 44.47 -4.21 6.23
N ALA A 12 43.92 -3.70 7.33
CA ALA A 12 42.53 -3.88 7.72
C ALA A 12 41.59 -3.33 6.63
N ALA A 13 40.85 -4.22 5.97
CA ALA A 13 39.70 -3.84 5.16
C ALA A 13 38.53 -3.50 6.10
N VAL A 14 38.53 -2.29 6.65
CA VAL A 14 37.30 -1.68 7.16
C VAL A 14 36.53 -1.23 5.92
N GLY A 15 35.81 -2.18 5.32
CA GLY A 15 34.83 -1.89 4.28
C GLY A 15 33.82 -0.94 4.89
N THR A 16 33.85 0.31 4.46
CA THR A 16 32.87 1.33 4.79
C THR A 16 31.49 0.75 4.55
N SER A 17 30.71 0.58 5.61
CA SER A 17 29.25 0.53 5.53
C SER A 17 28.82 1.87 4.92
N ALA A 18 28.86 1.96 3.59
CA ALA A 18 28.14 2.99 2.88
C ALA A 18 26.69 2.69 3.18
N SER A 19 26.15 3.30 4.24
CA SER A 19 24.73 3.55 4.35
C SER A 19 24.37 4.17 3.02
N ALA A 20 23.72 3.41 2.14
CA ALA A 20 23.11 3.97 0.95
C ALA A 20 22.33 5.17 1.47
N ILE A 21 22.78 6.37 1.10
CA ILE A 21 22.07 7.60 1.38
C ILE A 21 20.77 7.39 0.60
N GLY A 22 19.76 6.87 1.30
CA GLY A 22 18.45 6.62 0.73
C GLY A 22 18.04 7.91 0.07
N GLN A 23 17.64 7.83 -1.21
CA GLN A 23 17.02 8.94 -1.90
C GLN A 23 16.06 9.60 -0.91
N ARG A 24 16.22 10.90 -0.67
CA ARG A 24 15.33 11.65 0.23
C ARG A 24 13.95 11.66 -0.42
N GLN A 25 13.18 10.61 -0.15
CA GLN A 25 11.87 10.42 -0.73
C GLN A 25 10.96 11.44 -0.07
N PHE A 26 10.43 12.38 -0.86
CA PHE A 26 9.39 13.28 -0.41
C PHE A 26 8.07 12.50 -0.42
N CYS A 27 7.54 12.23 0.77
CA CYS A 27 6.25 11.57 0.93
C CYS A 27 5.24 12.59 1.48
N PRO A 28 4.27 13.06 0.67
CA PRO A 28 3.22 13.92 1.19
C PRO A 28 2.35 13.11 2.17
N GLU A 29 1.74 13.80 3.14
CA GLU A 29 0.86 13.14 4.13
C GLU A 29 -0.33 12.41 3.49
N ALA A 30 -0.78 12.85 2.32
CA ALA A 30 -1.83 12.15 1.55
C ALA A 30 -1.42 10.72 1.12
N SER A 31 -0.12 10.45 0.98
CA SER A 31 0.42 9.14 0.61
C SER A 31 0.71 8.25 1.83
N ARG A 32 0.26 8.64 3.03
CA ARG A 32 0.53 7.93 4.29
C ARG A 32 0.12 6.47 4.25
N PHE A 33 -1.03 6.17 3.63
CA PHE A 33 -1.53 4.79 3.46
C PHE A 33 -1.31 4.26 2.03
N GLY A 34 -0.45 4.92 1.26
CA GLY A 34 -0.14 4.60 -0.12
C GLY A 34 -0.78 5.55 -1.12
N ASN A 35 -0.46 5.33 -2.39
CA ASN A 35 -1.08 6.02 -3.52
C ASN A 35 -1.98 5.03 -4.27
N LEU A 36 -3.21 5.44 -4.57
CA LEU A 36 -4.20 4.62 -5.25
C LEU A 36 -4.58 5.25 -6.58
N GLN A 37 -4.60 4.46 -7.64
CA GLN A 37 -5.05 4.85 -8.96
C GLN A 37 -5.93 3.76 -9.58
N VAL A 38 -6.95 4.18 -10.33
CA VAL A 38 -7.88 3.31 -11.04
C VAL A 38 -7.95 3.70 -12.51
N VAL A 39 -7.83 2.73 -13.41
CA VAL A 39 -7.84 2.95 -14.87
C VAL A 39 -8.63 1.86 -15.60
N PRO A 40 -9.70 2.20 -16.35
CA PRO A 40 -10.39 3.50 -16.35
C PRO A 40 -11.11 3.75 -15.01
N SER A 41 -11.45 5.01 -14.72
CA SER A 41 -12.27 5.39 -13.56
C SER A 41 -13.76 5.55 -13.91
N ASP A 42 -14.09 5.69 -15.20
CA ASP A 42 -15.44 5.62 -15.73
C ASP A 42 -15.82 4.17 -15.96
N LEU A 43 -16.74 3.63 -15.14
CA LEU A 43 -17.03 2.21 -15.06
C LEU A 43 -18.51 1.93 -15.29
N GLN A 44 -18.77 0.91 -16.11
CA GLN A 44 -20.09 0.30 -16.28
C GLN A 44 -20.08 -1.10 -15.64
N PRO A 45 -21.21 -1.58 -15.09
CA PRO A 45 -21.32 -2.95 -14.60
C PRO A 45 -20.81 -3.99 -15.61
N GLY A 46 -19.90 -4.87 -15.15
CA GLY A 46 -19.28 -5.91 -15.95
C GLY A 46 -18.01 -5.51 -16.70
N THR A 47 -17.62 -4.23 -16.69
CA THR A 47 -16.37 -3.78 -17.30
C THR A 47 -15.15 -4.11 -16.43
N TRP A 48 -14.01 -4.33 -17.06
CA TRP A 48 -12.75 -4.55 -16.36
C TRP A 48 -12.02 -3.23 -16.14
N PHE A 49 -11.39 -3.11 -14.97
CA PHE A 49 -10.56 -1.97 -14.63
C PHE A 49 -9.31 -2.43 -13.88
N THR A 50 -8.27 -1.60 -13.95
CA THR A 50 -6.97 -1.85 -13.32
C THR A 50 -6.84 -0.98 -12.08
N ILE A 51 -6.39 -1.60 -11.00
CA ILE A 51 -6.09 -0.96 -9.72
C ILE A 51 -4.58 -0.95 -9.56
N HIS A 52 -4.02 0.23 -9.31
CA HIS A 52 -2.63 0.42 -8.93
C HIS A 52 -2.56 0.96 -7.50
N ALA A 53 -1.86 0.26 -6.62
CA ALA A 53 -1.59 0.71 -5.26
C ALA A 53 -0.09 0.71 -4.99
N ASP A 54 0.45 1.83 -4.49
CA ASP A 54 1.86 1.96 -4.13
C ASP A 54 2.02 2.36 -2.66
N PHE A 55 2.53 1.43 -1.86
CA PHE A 55 2.78 1.54 -0.42
C PHE A 55 4.20 2.02 -0.09
N SER A 56 5.00 2.44 -1.07
CA SER A 56 6.41 2.81 -0.85
C SER A 56 6.56 3.88 0.22
N CYS A 57 5.70 4.91 0.23
CA CYS A 57 5.71 5.92 1.29
C CYS A 57 5.21 5.36 2.64
N ALA A 58 4.12 4.61 2.64
CA ALA A 58 3.58 3.98 3.85
C ALA A 58 4.65 3.15 4.56
N VAL A 59 5.32 2.26 3.83
CA VAL A 59 6.33 1.34 4.37
C VAL A 59 7.63 2.07 4.71
N ASN A 60 8.23 2.79 3.75
CA ASN A 60 9.60 3.29 3.89
C ASN A 60 9.71 4.60 4.67
N TYR A 61 8.64 5.40 4.73
CA TYR A 61 8.67 6.72 5.36
C TYR A 61 7.79 6.79 6.62
N PHE A 62 6.58 6.21 6.58
CA PHE A 62 5.66 6.25 7.71
C PHE A 62 5.73 5.01 8.63
N GLY A 63 6.51 3.99 8.27
CA GLY A 63 6.63 2.76 9.06
C GLY A 63 5.34 1.94 9.13
N ILE A 64 4.40 2.19 8.21
CA ILE A 64 3.13 1.48 8.11
C ILE A 64 3.35 0.26 7.23
N VAL A 65 3.42 -0.90 7.87
CA VAL A 65 3.54 -2.20 7.20
C VAL A 65 2.16 -2.88 7.23
N PRO A 66 1.45 -2.98 6.09
CA PRO A 66 0.14 -3.62 6.04
C PRO A 66 0.20 -5.06 6.56
N ARG A 67 -0.81 -5.48 7.34
CA ARG A 67 -1.13 -6.89 7.58
C ARG A 67 -2.02 -7.42 6.47
N TYR A 68 -3.05 -6.66 6.15
CA TYR A 68 -3.88 -6.84 4.96
C TYR A 68 -4.42 -5.48 4.49
N THR A 69 -4.76 -5.41 3.23
CA THR A 69 -5.50 -4.30 2.64
C THR A 69 -6.74 -4.82 1.96
N ASP A 70 -7.83 -4.10 2.15
CA ASP A 70 -9.10 -4.34 1.48
C ASP A 70 -9.38 -3.24 0.46
N PHE A 71 -9.92 -3.63 -0.69
CA PHE A 71 -10.37 -2.71 -1.73
C PHE A 71 -11.89 -2.76 -1.78
N TYR A 72 -12.54 -1.64 -1.49
CA TYR A 72 -14.00 -1.53 -1.53
C TYR A 72 -14.44 -0.52 -2.57
N ILE A 73 -15.59 -0.76 -3.21
CA ILE A 73 -16.36 0.30 -3.85
C ILE A 73 -17.35 0.81 -2.80
N GLU A 74 -17.25 2.09 -2.43
CA GLU A 74 -18.12 2.71 -1.42
C GLU A 74 -18.38 4.18 -1.73
N VAL A 75 -19.40 4.74 -1.08
CA VAL A 75 -19.67 6.19 -1.08
C VAL A 75 -19.03 6.78 0.18
N PRO A 76 -17.90 7.52 0.07
CA PRO A 76 -17.08 7.91 1.23
C PRO A 76 -17.73 9.01 2.09
N SER A 77 -18.67 9.78 1.53
CA SER A 77 -19.38 10.84 2.24
C SER A 77 -20.77 11.04 1.67
N GLY A 78 -21.75 11.38 2.53
CA GLY A 78 -23.12 11.59 2.08
C GLY A 78 -23.88 10.31 1.69
N ASN A 79 -23.34 9.15 2.07
CA ASN A 79 -24.04 7.87 1.95
C ASN A 79 -25.30 7.90 2.81
N ASN A 80 -26.45 7.63 2.18
CA ASN A 80 -27.77 7.69 2.81
C ASN A 80 -28.14 6.39 3.54
N GLY A 81 -27.23 5.40 3.55
CA GLY A 81 -27.41 4.06 4.12
C GLY A 81 -27.88 3.00 3.11
N HIS A 82 -28.10 3.36 1.85
CA HIS A 82 -28.55 2.45 0.79
C HIS A 82 -27.43 1.89 -0.09
N GLU A 83 -26.22 2.46 -0.03
CA GLU A 83 -25.06 2.01 -0.81
C GLU A 83 -24.04 1.28 0.10
N PRO A 84 -24.23 -0.02 0.42
CA PRO A 84 -23.27 -0.75 1.24
C PRO A 84 -21.92 -0.89 0.51
N PRO A 85 -20.79 -0.85 1.23
CA PRO A 85 -19.48 -1.10 0.64
C PRO A 85 -19.42 -2.48 -0.04
N ILE A 86 -18.87 -2.53 -1.25
CA ILE A 86 -18.70 -3.76 -2.01
C ILE A 86 -17.22 -4.14 -1.98
N LEU A 87 -16.89 -5.27 -1.33
CA LEU A 87 -15.52 -5.78 -1.34
C LEU A 87 -15.16 -6.23 -2.75
N VAL A 88 -14.15 -5.59 -3.33
CA VAL A 88 -13.57 -5.92 -4.64
C VAL A 88 -12.50 -7.00 -4.48
N ASP A 89 -11.59 -6.80 -3.53
CA ASP A 89 -10.45 -7.69 -3.31
C ASP A 89 -9.82 -7.49 -1.93
N ARG A 90 -9.13 -8.52 -1.43
CA ARG A 90 -8.29 -8.48 -0.23
C ARG A 90 -6.88 -8.93 -0.57
N ARG A 91 -5.89 -8.15 -0.14
CA ARG A 91 -4.46 -8.50 -0.23
C ARG A 91 -3.92 -8.70 1.16
N GLU A 92 -3.42 -9.90 1.44
CA GLU A 92 -2.74 -10.21 2.69
C GLU A 92 -1.22 -10.12 2.51
N PHE A 93 -0.53 -9.64 3.54
CA PHE A 93 0.92 -9.45 3.55
C PHE A 93 1.57 -10.15 4.76
N SER A 94 0.94 -11.23 5.22
CA SER A 94 1.36 -11.99 6.40
C SER A 94 2.83 -12.44 6.31
N LEU A 95 3.58 -12.22 7.39
CA LEU A 95 4.99 -12.60 7.48
C LEU A 95 5.17 -14.11 7.73
N PRO A 96 6.21 -14.77 7.17
CA PRO A 96 7.28 -14.22 6.34
C PRO A 96 6.84 -14.12 4.89
N ALA A 97 6.33 -12.95 4.49
CA ALA A 97 6.08 -12.62 3.11
C ALA A 97 7.46 -12.37 2.48
N PRO A 98 7.67 -12.72 1.20
CA PRO A 98 8.72 -12.09 0.42
C PRO A 98 8.66 -10.57 0.62
N PRO A 99 9.80 -9.83 0.49
CA PRO A 99 9.81 -8.38 0.69
C PRO A 99 8.59 -7.79 -0.01
N LEU A 100 7.72 -7.14 0.79
CA LEU A 100 6.50 -6.49 0.32
C LEU A 100 6.86 -5.78 -0.98
N SER A 101 6.36 -6.26 -2.12
CA SER A 101 6.39 -5.44 -3.32
C SER A 101 5.51 -4.24 -2.96
N PRO A 102 6.09 -3.05 -2.76
CA PRO A 102 5.29 -1.91 -2.31
C PRO A 102 4.28 -1.52 -3.39
N ALA A 103 4.50 -1.93 -4.63
CA ALA A 103 3.55 -1.79 -5.72
C ALA A 103 2.70 -3.06 -5.91
N LEU A 104 1.39 -2.86 -6.00
CA LEU A 104 0.40 -3.84 -6.41
C LEU A 104 -0.30 -3.33 -7.66
N THR A 105 -0.50 -4.23 -8.61
CA THR A 105 -1.29 -3.95 -9.81
C THR A 105 -2.10 -5.19 -10.15
N PHE A 106 -3.41 -5.03 -10.27
CA PHE A 106 -4.31 -6.11 -10.62
C PHE A 106 -5.56 -5.57 -11.30
N THR A 107 -6.24 -6.45 -12.03
CA THR A 107 -7.52 -6.13 -12.67
C THR A 107 -8.67 -6.68 -11.85
N ALA A 108 -9.78 -5.94 -11.81
CA ALA A 108 -11.04 -6.36 -11.23
C ALA A 108 -12.18 -6.07 -12.21
N GLN A 109 -13.28 -6.79 -12.08
CA GLN A 109 -14.51 -6.50 -12.82
C GLN A 109 -15.41 -5.62 -11.95
N PHE A 110 -15.93 -4.54 -12.52
CA PHE A 110 -16.91 -3.70 -11.85
C PHE A 110 -18.21 -4.48 -11.66
N PRO A 111 -18.77 -4.57 -10.43
CA PRO A 111 -19.78 -5.57 -10.11
C PRO A 111 -21.15 -5.24 -10.72
N TYR A 112 -21.90 -6.29 -11.09
CA TYR A 112 -23.33 -6.19 -11.35
C TYR A 112 -24.10 -6.14 -10.01
N TYR A 113 -24.08 -4.97 -9.37
CA TYR A 113 -24.77 -4.76 -8.10
C TYR A 113 -25.95 -3.78 -8.28
N PRO A 114 -27.19 -4.16 -7.93
CA PRO A 114 -28.37 -3.32 -8.15
C PRO A 114 -28.41 -2.06 -7.27
N GLY A 115 -27.58 -1.97 -6.22
CA GLY A 115 -27.43 -0.78 -5.39
C GLY A 115 -26.33 0.18 -5.87
N LEU A 116 -25.88 0.05 -7.12
CA LEU A 116 -25.05 1.04 -7.79
C LEU A 116 -25.93 2.06 -8.52
N PHE A 117 -25.75 3.34 -8.22
CA PHE A 117 -26.55 4.41 -8.81
C PHE A 117 -25.67 5.39 -9.60
N GLU A 118 -26.07 5.69 -10.83
CA GLU A 118 -25.42 6.73 -11.63
C GLU A 118 -25.53 8.11 -10.94
N GLY A 119 -24.45 8.88 -10.99
CA GLY A 119 -24.37 10.20 -10.34
C GLY A 119 -24.05 10.18 -8.84
N ALA A 120 -24.01 9.01 -8.20
CA ALA A 120 -23.49 8.90 -6.84
C ALA A 120 -21.95 8.98 -6.82
N ALA A 121 -21.39 9.58 -5.77
CA ALA A 121 -19.96 9.83 -5.63
C ALA A 121 -19.20 8.59 -5.13
N TYR A 122 -19.19 7.51 -5.91
CA TYR A 122 -18.43 6.32 -5.56
C TYR A 122 -16.93 6.54 -5.61
N ALA A 123 -16.22 5.80 -4.76
CA ALA A 123 -14.77 5.70 -4.78
C ALA A 123 -14.34 4.25 -4.62
N LEU A 124 -13.18 3.92 -5.17
CA LEU A 124 -12.41 2.77 -4.71
C LEU A 124 -11.70 3.19 -3.43
N ALA A 125 -12.11 2.64 -2.30
CA ALA A 125 -11.45 2.79 -1.02
C ALA A 125 -10.42 1.68 -0.84
N LEU A 126 -9.19 2.06 -0.53
CA LEU A 126 -8.16 1.16 -0.04
C LEU A 126 -8.08 1.34 1.46
N HIS A 127 -8.52 0.33 2.21
CA HIS A 127 -8.42 0.26 3.66
C HIS A 127 -7.24 -0.62 4.04
N THR A 128 -6.21 -0.05 4.66
CA THR A 128 -5.02 -0.74 5.15
C THR A 128 -5.15 -1.00 6.64
N THR A 129 -5.15 -2.26 7.02
CA THR A 129 -5.05 -2.68 8.41
C THR A 129 -3.61 -3.04 8.74
N TYR A 130 -3.05 -2.43 9.79
CA TYR A 130 -1.65 -2.62 10.19
C TYR A 130 -1.51 -2.65 11.71
N PRO A 131 -0.50 -3.38 12.23
CA PRO A 131 -0.25 -3.46 13.65
C PRO A 131 0.46 -2.21 14.17
N ILE A 132 0.09 -1.80 15.39
CA ILE A 132 0.84 -0.87 16.22
C ILE A 132 0.97 -1.43 17.65
N ASN A 133 1.87 -0.86 18.44
CA ASN A 133 1.97 -1.19 19.87
C ASN A 133 0.96 -0.38 20.68
N GLY A 134 0.12 -1.08 21.43
CA GLY A 134 -0.73 -0.50 22.46
C GLY A 134 0.09 0.07 23.62
N THR A 135 -0.58 0.82 24.51
CA THR A 135 0.07 1.45 25.68
C THR A 135 0.65 0.45 26.68
N ASP A 136 0.18 -0.81 26.64
CA ASP A 136 0.66 -1.94 27.43
C ASP A 136 1.70 -2.80 26.71
N GLY A 137 2.10 -2.40 25.48
CA GLY A 137 3.01 -3.16 24.63
C GLY A 137 2.37 -4.34 23.89
N SER A 138 1.06 -4.58 24.05
CA SER A 138 0.35 -5.55 23.23
C SER A 138 0.18 -5.05 21.81
N GLU A 139 0.08 -5.96 20.84
CA GLU A 139 -0.23 -5.57 19.48
C GLU A 139 -1.72 -5.25 19.35
N ILE A 140 -2.03 -4.10 18.74
CA ILE A 140 -3.39 -3.75 18.29
C ILE A 140 -3.39 -3.48 16.79
N LEU A 141 -4.51 -3.78 16.15
CA LEU A 141 -4.71 -3.47 14.73
C LEU A 141 -5.47 -2.16 14.59
N VAL A 142 -4.89 -1.26 13.79
CA VAL A 142 -5.54 -0.01 13.39
C VAL A 142 -5.74 0.00 11.88
N GLN A 143 -6.68 0.83 11.44
CA GLN A 143 -7.01 0.98 10.03
C GLN A 143 -6.82 2.43 9.60
N GLY A 144 -6.26 2.62 8.42
CA GLY A 144 -6.26 3.87 7.67
C GLY A 144 -6.48 3.58 6.19
N GLY A 145 -6.61 4.61 5.37
CA GLY A 145 -6.90 4.37 3.96
C GLY A 145 -6.76 5.59 3.07
N VAL A 146 -6.90 5.33 1.78
CA VAL A 146 -6.94 6.33 0.71
C VAL A 146 -8.07 5.99 -0.27
N TYR A 147 -8.48 6.99 -1.05
CA TYR A 147 -9.61 6.89 -1.97
C TYR A 147 -9.19 7.30 -3.37
N ALA A 148 -9.72 6.60 -4.38
CA ALA A 148 -9.67 7.01 -5.78
C ALA A 148 -11.11 7.14 -6.30
N GLY A 149 -11.46 8.31 -6.84
CA GLY A 149 -12.81 8.56 -7.35
C GLY A 149 -13.17 7.62 -8.51
N LEU A 150 -14.42 7.15 -8.52
CA LEU A 150 -15.02 6.38 -9.59
C LEU A 150 -16.21 7.13 -10.15
N ASN A 151 -16.42 7.04 -11.45
CA ASN A 151 -17.62 7.55 -12.11
C ASN A 151 -18.43 6.36 -12.62
N VAL A 152 -19.61 6.14 -12.04
CA VAL A 152 -20.49 5.05 -12.47
C VAL A 152 -21.28 5.53 -13.68
N THR A 153 -21.18 4.78 -14.77
CA THR A 153 -21.87 5.04 -16.03
C THR A 153 -22.80 3.88 -16.36
N SER A 154 -23.88 4.15 -17.09
CA SER A 154 -24.87 3.17 -17.54
C SER A 154 -24.67 2.71 -18.98
#